data_AF-A0AA44EN10-F1
#
_entry.id   AF-A0AA44EN10-F1
#
_cell.length_a   1.000
_cell.length_b   1.000
_cell.length_c   1.000
_cell.angle_alpha   90.00
_cell.angle_beta   90.00
_cell.angle_gamma   90.00
#
_symmetry.space_group_name_H-M   'P 1'
#
loop_
_entity.id
_entity.type
_entity.pdbx_description
1 polymer ?
#
loop_
_entity_poly.entity_id
_entity_poly.type
_entity_poly.pdbx_seq_one_letter_code
_entity_poly.pdbx_strand_id
1 'polypeptide(L)'
;MRSSAVPALLFGCLLLGGCTSSSGPESLVAGLPSKETTSSVTPSAPVPQASVGSQPITAQPRQEVLAWGGPVPEEPKAFSAVTPRASLPQDAPEIRLPVPPQAWMIRPAERPMERPVQLAMAAAPAASAGAQIRSRIFRSSFSDAKPINFGRVQPRHFQVHGVDVSRWQANIDWPLLRTRGANFAFIKATDGGDHLDPMFRTNWQGAKAAGIRRGAYHFFYWCRSASEQADWFIRNVPRDPDALPPVIDVEYNGESSCKMRHSRERVLEKMRVFMNKLERHYGQRPIIYTAPDFYKDNLTGEFQDYPFWLRAVAQHPSVVYPGRKWLFWQYSGSGLSHGVDGRIDLNVFNGSEDAWHRWVDRRSS
;
A
#
# COMPACT_ATOMS: atom_id res chain seq x y z
N MET A 1 -94.74 21.37 25.05
CA MET A 1 -95.09 22.82 24.99
C MET A 1 -93.80 23.60 24.71
N ARG A 2 -93.94 24.67 23.92
CA ARG A 2 -92.89 25.45 23.22
C ARG A 2 -91.87 26.14 24.14
N SER A 3 -90.66 26.39 23.61
CA SER A 3 -89.90 27.67 23.60
C SER A 3 -88.55 27.40 22.90
N SER A 4 -88.29 27.87 21.66
CA SER A 4 -87.85 29.21 21.23
C SER A 4 -86.46 29.64 21.72
N ALA A 5 -85.47 29.69 20.81
CA ALA A 5 -84.66 30.89 20.48
C ALA A 5 -83.29 30.53 19.84
N VAL A 6 -82.95 31.28 18.79
CA VAL A 6 -81.74 31.38 17.95
C VAL A 6 -81.02 32.71 18.36
N PRO A 7 -79.78 33.16 17.96
CA PRO A 7 -78.64 32.62 17.15
C PRO A 7 -77.20 32.84 17.76
N ALA A 8 -76.16 32.44 16.98
CA ALA A 8 -74.99 33.26 16.57
C ALA A 8 -73.57 32.94 17.12
N LEU A 9 -72.64 32.81 16.14
CA LEU A 9 -71.18 33.11 16.16
C LEU A 9 -70.27 32.10 16.88
N LEU A 10 -69.05 31.75 16.44
CA LEU A 10 -68.28 31.77 15.20
C LEU A 10 -66.92 31.08 15.53
N PHE A 11 -66.27 30.49 14.52
CA PHE A 11 -64.83 30.16 14.41
C PHE A 11 -64.17 29.08 15.30
N GLY A 12 -63.49 28.13 14.65
CA GLY A 12 -62.32 27.46 15.21
C GLY A 12 -61.97 26.07 14.67
N CYS A 13 -61.38 26.02 13.46
CA CYS A 13 -60.41 25.04 12.94
C CYS A 13 -60.52 23.54 13.32
N LEU A 14 -60.85 22.68 12.33
CA LEU A 14 -59.89 21.83 11.57
C LEU A 14 -59.21 20.75 12.42
N LEU A 15 -59.84 19.60 12.58
CA LEU A 15 -59.75 18.39 11.74
C LEU A 15 -58.47 17.54 11.98
N LEU A 16 -58.76 16.44 12.66
CA LEU A 16 -58.11 15.13 12.65
C LEU A 16 -57.48 14.74 11.29
N GLY A 17 -56.30 14.14 11.39
CA GLY A 17 -55.70 13.26 10.38
C GLY A 17 -54.41 12.71 10.98
N GLY A 18 -54.36 11.47 11.44
CA GLY A 18 -54.52 10.29 10.60
C GLY A 18 -53.13 9.82 10.21
N CYS A 19 -52.57 8.91 11.00
CA CYS A 19 -51.24 8.33 10.77
C CYS A 19 -51.25 7.57 9.45
N THR A 20 -50.45 8.02 8.48
CA THR A 20 -50.00 7.18 7.38
C THR A 20 -48.47 7.24 7.35
N SER A 21 -47.83 6.09 7.56
CA SER A 21 -46.39 5.93 7.37
C SER A 21 -46.08 6.10 5.88
N SER A 22 -45.63 7.30 5.50
CA SER A 22 -44.97 7.53 4.23
C SER A 22 -43.54 7.02 4.34
N SER A 23 -43.29 5.86 3.70
CA SER A 23 -41.94 5.42 3.39
C SER A 23 -41.42 6.34 2.28
N GLY A 24 -40.62 7.33 2.64
CA GLY A 24 -40.02 8.27 1.69
C GLY A 24 -39.07 7.57 0.71
N PRO A 25 -38.72 8.22 -0.41
CA PRO A 25 -37.92 7.64 -1.50
C PRO A 25 -36.43 7.40 -1.17
N GLU A 26 -36.01 7.44 0.09
CA GLU A 26 -34.61 7.21 0.50
C GLU A 26 -34.14 5.76 0.31
N SER A 27 -35.06 4.81 0.08
CA SER A 27 -34.72 3.42 -0.28
C SER A 27 -34.20 3.24 -1.71
N LEU A 28 -34.31 4.25 -2.58
CA LEU A 28 -33.88 4.16 -3.98
C LEU A 28 -32.42 4.58 -4.22
N VAL A 29 -31.74 5.14 -3.21
CA VAL A 29 -30.31 5.54 -3.32
C VAL A 29 -29.36 4.49 -2.71
N ALA A 30 -29.90 3.53 -1.94
CA ALA A 30 -29.10 2.52 -1.23
C ALA A 30 -28.37 1.50 -2.13
N GLY A 31 -28.67 1.48 -3.44
CA GLY A 31 -28.16 0.46 -4.38
C GLY A 31 -27.16 0.93 -5.43
N LEU A 32 -26.87 2.24 -5.54
CA LEU A 32 -25.92 2.73 -6.54
C LEU A 32 -24.52 2.88 -5.92
N PRO A 33 -23.48 2.23 -6.47
CA PRO A 33 -22.11 2.49 -6.04
C PRO A 33 -21.79 3.97 -6.26
N SER A 34 -21.09 4.58 -5.30
CA SER A 34 -20.65 5.97 -5.42
C SER A 34 -19.84 6.14 -6.71
N LYS A 35 -20.19 7.17 -7.50
CA LYS A 35 -19.41 7.60 -8.67
C LYS A 35 -18.14 8.37 -8.30
N GLU A 36 -17.88 8.55 -7.01
CA GLU A 36 -16.69 9.29 -6.56
C GLU A 36 -15.42 8.50 -6.83
N THR A 37 -14.50 9.14 -7.56
CA THR A 37 -13.14 8.69 -7.78
C THR A 37 -12.23 9.17 -6.65
N THR A 38 -11.21 8.38 -6.34
CA THR A 38 -10.17 8.71 -5.35
C THR A 38 -9.37 9.91 -5.86
N SER A 39 -9.08 10.90 -5.00
CA SER A 39 -8.30 12.09 -5.38
C SER A 39 -6.85 11.75 -5.74
N SER A 40 -6.38 10.57 -5.36
CA SER A 40 -5.10 10.00 -5.79
C SER A 40 -5.06 9.54 -7.25
N VAL A 41 -6.19 9.53 -7.98
CA VAL A 41 -6.27 9.17 -9.41
C VAL A 41 -6.68 10.35 -10.30
N THR A 42 -7.27 11.41 -9.74
CA THR A 42 -7.75 12.58 -10.50
C THR A 42 -7.27 13.92 -9.92
N PRO A 43 -6.95 14.91 -10.77
CA PRO A 43 -6.56 16.24 -10.29
C PRO A 43 -7.71 16.96 -9.58
N SER A 44 -7.38 17.69 -8.51
CA SER A 44 -8.31 18.67 -7.89
C SER A 44 -8.29 20.04 -8.58
N ALA A 45 -7.25 20.33 -9.37
CA ALA A 45 -7.00 21.57 -10.11
C ALA A 45 -5.96 21.33 -11.24
N PRO A 46 -5.79 22.22 -12.24
CA PRO A 46 -4.78 22.02 -13.28
C PRO A 46 -3.38 21.98 -12.69
N VAL A 47 -2.65 20.90 -12.98
CA VAL A 47 -1.23 20.77 -12.65
C VAL A 47 -0.45 21.83 -13.44
N PRO A 48 0.42 22.64 -12.82
CA PRO A 48 1.31 23.52 -13.57
C PRO A 48 2.19 22.66 -14.48
N GLN A 49 2.03 22.79 -15.79
CA GLN A 49 3.04 22.31 -16.71
C GLN A 49 4.28 23.17 -16.45
N ALA A 50 5.37 22.53 -16.02
CA ALA A 50 6.67 23.21 -16.02
C ALA A 50 6.96 23.62 -17.47
N SER A 51 6.77 24.90 -17.77
CA SER A 51 7.18 25.47 -19.04
C SER A 51 8.71 25.45 -19.05
N VAL A 52 9.30 24.58 -19.87
CA VAL A 52 10.72 24.70 -20.22
C VAL A 52 10.82 25.97 -21.06
N GLY A 53 11.05 27.10 -20.40
CA GLY A 53 11.33 28.36 -21.04
C GLY A 53 12.64 28.24 -21.80
N SER A 54 12.58 28.37 -23.12
CA SER A 54 13.72 28.57 -23.98
C SER A 54 14.33 29.94 -23.68
N GLN A 55 15.37 29.96 -22.84
CA GLN A 55 16.26 31.11 -22.69
C GLN A 55 17.57 30.82 -23.44
N PRO A 56 18.11 31.80 -24.19
CA PRO A 56 19.32 31.61 -24.99
C PRO A 56 20.54 31.48 -24.08
N ILE A 57 21.33 30.43 -24.33
CA ILE A 57 22.55 30.12 -23.58
C ILE A 57 23.62 31.14 -23.95
N THR A 58 23.98 32.01 -23.01
CA THR A 58 25.22 32.80 -23.05
C THR A 58 26.34 31.97 -22.44
N ALA A 59 27.42 31.77 -23.19
CA ALA A 59 28.54 30.93 -22.79
C ALA A 59 29.41 31.59 -21.71
N GLN A 60 29.68 30.86 -20.62
CA GLN A 60 30.80 31.10 -19.69
C GLN A 60 31.40 29.76 -19.21
N PRO A 61 32.67 29.74 -18.79
CA PRO A 61 33.57 28.62 -19.04
C PRO A 61 33.51 27.49 -17.99
N ARG A 62 33.87 26.29 -18.47
CA ARG A 62 34.00 25.03 -17.72
C ARG A 62 34.80 25.17 -16.43
N GLN A 63 34.23 24.69 -15.33
CA GLN A 63 34.96 24.16 -14.19
C GLN A 63 34.80 22.63 -14.15
N GLU A 64 35.92 21.97 -13.93
CA GLU A 64 36.15 20.53 -14.02
C GLU A 64 35.29 19.71 -13.07
N VAL A 65 34.67 18.64 -13.58
CA VAL A 65 34.17 17.53 -12.77
C VAL A 65 34.91 16.27 -13.21
N LEU A 66 35.58 15.67 -12.24
CA LEU A 66 36.43 14.49 -12.31
C LEU A 66 35.68 13.29 -12.93
N ALA A 67 36.23 12.78 -14.03
CA ALA A 67 35.77 11.59 -14.72
C ALA A 67 36.44 10.33 -14.13
N TRP A 68 35.63 9.34 -13.75
CA TRP A 68 36.06 7.95 -13.60
C TRP A 68 35.18 7.08 -14.48
N GLY A 69 35.78 6.42 -15.47
CA GLY A 69 35.12 5.45 -16.34
C GLY A 69 35.96 5.13 -17.58
N GLY A 70 36.74 4.04 -17.52
CA GLY A 70 37.55 3.52 -18.63
C GLY A 70 36.72 2.91 -19.77
N PRO A 71 37.37 2.48 -20.86
CA PRO A 71 36.73 2.26 -22.16
C PRO A 71 35.96 0.93 -22.28
N VAL A 72 34.89 0.97 -23.08
CA VAL A 72 34.07 -0.16 -23.54
C VAL A 72 34.69 -0.77 -24.81
N PRO A 73 34.79 -2.10 -24.98
CA PRO A 73 35.19 -2.69 -26.26
C PRO A 73 33.99 -3.02 -27.17
N GLU A 74 34.18 -2.77 -28.48
CA GLU A 74 33.25 -3.06 -29.58
C GLU A 74 33.17 -4.56 -29.95
N GLU A 75 32.02 -4.96 -30.52
CA GLU A 75 31.73 -6.29 -31.09
C GLU A 75 32.52 -6.62 -32.37
N PRO A 76 32.61 -7.91 -32.74
CA PRO A 76 32.66 -8.27 -34.15
C PRO A 76 31.57 -9.26 -34.61
N LYS A 77 31.30 -9.16 -35.92
CA LYS A 77 30.23 -9.75 -36.72
C LYS A 77 30.32 -11.27 -36.94
N ALA A 78 29.11 -11.85 -37.04
CA ALA A 78 28.61 -12.92 -37.93
C ALA A 78 29.40 -14.23 -38.11
N PHE A 79 28.73 -15.39 -37.92
CA PHE A 79 28.95 -16.57 -38.77
C PHE A 79 27.73 -17.49 -38.86
N SER A 80 27.48 -17.96 -40.09
CA SER A 80 26.51 -18.96 -40.52
C SER A 80 26.75 -20.34 -39.92
N ALA A 81 25.67 -21.12 -39.75
CA ALA A 81 25.72 -22.50 -39.31
C ALA A 81 25.91 -23.47 -40.50
N VAL A 82 26.93 -24.33 -40.42
CA VAL A 82 27.01 -25.63 -41.10
C VAL A 82 27.51 -26.66 -40.08
N THR A 83 26.93 -27.86 -40.18
CA THR A 83 27.03 -29.07 -39.34
C THR A 83 28.45 -29.61 -39.08
N PRO A 84 28.58 -30.54 -38.11
CA PRO A 84 29.16 -31.82 -38.52
C PRO A 84 28.54 -33.09 -37.86
N ARG A 85 28.75 -34.20 -38.57
CA ARG A 85 28.45 -35.60 -38.23
C ARG A 85 29.77 -36.34 -37.97
N ALA A 86 29.80 -37.12 -36.88
CA ALA A 86 30.58 -38.31 -36.49
C ALA A 86 31.99 -38.60 -37.08
N SER A 87 32.94 -39.01 -36.22
CA SER A 87 33.59 -40.37 -36.15
C SER A 87 34.79 -40.42 -35.16
N LEU A 88 34.93 -41.55 -34.43
CA LEU A 88 36.07 -42.04 -33.60
C LEU A 88 37.17 -42.68 -34.51
N PRO A 89 38.45 -42.97 -34.10
CA PRO A 89 38.85 -43.85 -32.96
C PRO A 89 40.23 -43.66 -32.24
N GLN A 90 40.34 -44.38 -31.10
CA GLN A 90 41.44 -45.08 -30.38
C GLN A 90 42.93 -44.62 -30.43
N ASP A 91 43.52 -44.38 -29.23
CA ASP A 91 44.66 -45.13 -28.67
C ASP A 91 45.00 -44.67 -27.22
N ALA A 92 45.40 -45.60 -26.34
CA ALA A 92 45.78 -45.41 -24.92
C ALA A 92 47.28 -45.71 -24.70
N PRO A 93 47.89 -45.35 -23.54
CA PRO A 93 48.00 -46.34 -22.45
C PRO A 93 47.90 -45.80 -20.99
N GLU A 94 47.77 -46.77 -20.06
CA GLU A 94 47.56 -46.71 -18.60
C GLU A 94 48.78 -46.28 -17.76
N ILE A 95 48.54 -45.73 -16.55
CA ILE A 95 49.34 -46.04 -15.33
C ILE A 95 48.43 -46.08 -14.08
N ARG A 96 48.56 -47.16 -13.28
CA ARG A 96 47.87 -47.47 -12.01
C ARG A 96 48.64 -47.00 -10.76
N LEU A 97 47.85 -46.83 -9.69
CA LEU A 97 48.12 -46.47 -8.28
C LEU A 97 49.13 -47.36 -7.52
N PRO A 98 49.54 -46.98 -6.30
CA PRO A 98 49.01 -47.72 -5.13
C PRO A 98 48.77 -46.93 -3.81
N VAL A 99 47.86 -47.49 -2.99
CA VAL A 99 47.58 -47.32 -1.53
C VAL A 99 48.41 -48.41 -0.80
N PRO A 100 48.94 -48.35 0.47
CA PRO A 100 48.19 -48.37 1.77
C PRO A 100 49.05 -47.94 3.03
N PRO A 101 48.93 -48.45 4.30
CA PRO A 101 47.83 -48.97 5.16
C PRO A 101 47.78 -48.33 6.60
N GLN A 102 46.91 -48.89 7.48
CA GLN A 102 46.59 -48.53 8.87
C GLN A 102 47.26 -49.44 9.96
N ALA A 103 47.13 -49.03 11.25
CA ALA A 103 47.20 -49.80 12.54
C ALA A 103 48.62 -50.05 13.16
N TRP A 104 48.93 -50.11 14.48
CA TRP A 104 48.23 -50.32 15.78
C TRP A 104 49.16 -50.11 17.03
N MET A 105 48.57 -49.99 18.23
CA MET A 105 49.07 -50.03 19.66
C MET A 105 49.91 -48.84 20.19
N ILE A 106 49.66 -48.29 21.40
CA ILE A 106 49.89 -48.85 22.77
C ILE A 106 48.91 -48.21 23.81
N ARG A 107 48.51 -48.95 24.86
CA ARG A 107 47.65 -48.52 26.01
C ARG A 107 48.46 -47.89 27.18
N PRO A 108 47.90 -47.61 28.38
CA PRO A 108 47.66 -46.27 28.92
C PRO A 108 48.60 -45.89 30.10
N ALA A 109 48.60 -44.62 30.51
CA ALA A 109 49.07 -44.23 31.84
C ALA A 109 48.09 -43.23 32.47
N GLU A 110 47.48 -43.65 33.58
CA GLU A 110 46.62 -42.86 34.45
C GLU A 110 47.41 -41.75 35.15
N ARG A 111 46.84 -40.54 35.27
CA ARG A 111 47.13 -39.53 36.31
C ARG A 111 45.92 -38.60 36.51
N PRO A 112 45.77 -37.99 37.70
CA PRO A 112 44.53 -38.06 38.47
C PRO A 112 43.58 -36.87 38.27
N MET A 113 42.36 -37.08 38.79
CA MET A 113 41.30 -36.09 38.98
C MET A 113 41.79 -34.77 39.59
N GLU A 114 41.53 -33.66 38.91
CA GLU A 114 41.28 -32.37 39.56
C GLU A 114 39.80 -32.00 39.37
N ARG A 115 39.14 -31.70 40.50
CA ARG A 115 37.77 -31.20 40.55
C ARG A 115 37.71 -29.76 40.03
N PRO A 116 36.56 -29.32 39.48
CA PRO A 116 36.45 -28.08 38.74
C PRO A 116 36.49 -26.86 39.66
N VAL A 117 37.26 -25.85 39.27
CA VAL A 117 37.01 -24.48 39.72
C VAL A 117 35.78 -24.00 38.97
N GLN A 118 34.62 -24.01 39.63
CA GLN A 118 33.45 -23.29 39.17
C GLN A 118 33.77 -21.79 39.17
N LEU A 119 34.15 -21.28 38.00
CA LEU A 119 34.06 -19.85 37.74
C LEU A 119 32.57 -19.53 37.70
N ALA A 120 32.05 -19.00 38.80
CA ALA A 120 30.75 -18.37 38.84
C ALA A 120 30.75 -17.24 37.81
N MET A 121 30.24 -17.52 36.61
CA MET A 121 29.85 -16.45 35.70
C MET A 121 28.68 -15.75 36.39
N ALA A 122 28.97 -14.60 37.00
CA ALA A 122 27.95 -13.64 37.33
C ALA A 122 27.13 -13.44 36.06
N ALA A 123 25.86 -13.87 36.11
CA ALA A 123 24.93 -13.63 35.03
C ALA A 123 24.97 -12.13 34.75
N ALA A 124 25.48 -11.76 33.58
CA ALA A 124 25.34 -10.41 33.07
C ALA A 124 23.85 -10.08 33.17
N PRO A 125 23.47 -8.91 33.72
CA PRO A 125 22.07 -8.54 33.77
C PRO A 125 21.58 -8.60 32.33
N ALA A 126 20.48 -9.35 32.11
CA ALA A 126 19.81 -9.40 30.82
C ALA A 126 19.69 -7.94 30.35
N ALA A 127 20.37 -7.61 29.26
CA ALA A 127 20.27 -6.30 28.66
C ALA A 127 18.78 -6.04 28.52
N SER A 128 18.27 -5.06 29.28
CA SER A 128 16.90 -4.60 29.13
C SER A 128 16.74 -4.31 27.65
N ALA A 129 15.88 -5.07 26.96
CA ALA A 129 15.47 -4.72 25.61
C ALA A 129 15.10 -3.25 25.66
N GLY A 130 15.94 -2.39 25.06
CA GLY A 130 15.77 -0.95 25.16
C GLY A 130 14.34 -0.64 24.78
N ALA A 131 13.61 0.07 25.64
CA ALA A 131 12.24 0.44 25.37
C ALA A 131 12.21 1.13 24.00
N GLN A 132 11.75 0.43 22.96
CA GLN A 132 11.59 1.03 21.64
C GLN A 132 10.64 2.20 21.84
N ILE A 133 11.15 3.41 21.61
CA ILE A 133 10.35 4.62 21.68
C ILE A 133 9.29 4.50 20.60
N ARG A 134 8.05 4.17 21.00
CA ARG A 134 6.91 4.05 20.10
C ARG A 134 6.70 5.39 19.40
N SER A 135 6.45 5.35 18.08
CA SER A 135 6.16 6.56 17.32
C SER A 135 4.86 7.18 17.82
N ARG A 136 4.89 8.39 18.38
CA ARG A 136 3.69 9.09 18.88
C ARG A 136 2.53 9.07 17.88
N ILE A 137 1.31 8.74 18.29
CA ILE A 137 0.12 8.97 17.45
C ILE A 137 -0.40 10.39 17.65
N PHE A 138 -0.58 11.12 16.54
CA PHE A 138 -1.17 12.45 16.52
C PHE A 138 -2.65 12.30 16.19
N ARG A 139 -3.50 12.95 16.98
CA ARG A 139 -4.94 12.98 16.76
C ARG A 139 -5.25 13.68 15.44
N SER A 140 -6.15 13.11 14.65
CA SER A 140 -6.61 13.72 13.42
C SER A 140 -7.33 15.05 13.67
N SER A 141 -6.98 16.05 12.86
CA SER A 141 -7.70 17.31 12.70
C SER A 141 -8.06 17.55 11.24
N PHE A 142 -8.23 16.49 10.45
CA PHE A 142 -8.68 16.59 9.06
C PHE A 142 -10.14 17.06 9.00
N SER A 143 -10.48 17.78 7.94
CA SER A 143 -11.85 18.11 7.57
C SER A 143 -12.22 17.44 6.24
N ASP A 144 -13.46 17.60 5.81
CA ASP A 144 -13.97 16.99 4.59
C ASP A 144 -14.87 17.98 3.86
N ALA A 145 -14.66 18.15 2.55
CA ALA A 145 -15.52 19.01 1.73
C ALA A 145 -16.91 18.41 1.52
N LYS A 146 -17.07 17.09 1.66
CA LYS A 146 -18.34 16.37 1.56
C LYS A 146 -18.47 15.33 2.68
N PRO A 147 -18.68 15.78 3.94
CA PRO A 147 -18.73 14.86 5.06
C PRO A 147 -19.90 13.88 4.94
N ILE A 148 -19.63 12.59 5.17
CA ILE A 148 -20.63 11.53 5.14
C ILE A 148 -20.94 11.02 6.55
N ASN A 149 -22.23 10.82 6.82
CA ASN A 149 -22.67 10.17 8.05
C ASN A 149 -22.66 8.64 7.87
N PHE A 150 -21.66 7.99 8.44
CA PHE A 150 -21.52 6.52 8.43
C PHE A 150 -22.34 5.80 9.51
N GLY A 151 -23.20 6.52 10.25
CA GLY A 151 -24.04 5.97 11.32
C GLY A 151 -23.30 5.88 12.66
N ARG A 152 -23.49 4.75 13.37
CA ARG A 152 -23.02 4.57 14.76
C ARG A 152 -21.49 4.55 14.88
N VAL A 153 -20.80 3.90 13.94
CA VAL A 153 -19.34 3.83 13.90
C VAL A 153 -18.86 4.79 12.83
N GLN A 154 -18.12 5.81 13.23
CA GLN A 154 -17.62 6.86 12.34
C GLN A 154 -16.08 6.81 12.31
N PRO A 155 -15.43 7.34 11.25
CA PRO A 155 -13.97 7.39 11.16
C PRO A 155 -13.30 8.02 12.39
N ARG A 156 -13.91 9.06 12.97
CA ARG A 156 -13.41 9.74 14.19
C ARG A 156 -13.35 8.87 15.45
N HIS A 157 -13.93 7.67 15.43
CA HIS A 157 -13.83 6.70 16.54
C HIS A 157 -12.55 5.85 16.46
N PHE A 158 -11.85 5.86 15.34
CA PHE A 158 -10.55 5.22 15.18
C PHE A 158 -9.44 6.20 15.59
N GLN A 159 -8.38 5.70 16.23
CA GLN A 159 -7.32 6.56 16.78
C GLN A 159 -6.25 6.90 15.76
N VAL A 160 -5.96 5.98 14.84
CA VAL A 160 -4.85 6.08 13.90
C VAL A 160 -5.38 6.42 12.52
N HIS A 161 -5.24 7.68 12.15
CA HIS A 161 -5.55 8.20 10.82
C HIS A 161 -4.30 8.27 9.94
N GLY A 162 -4.53 8.26 8.64
CA GLY A 162 -3.52 8.42 7.62
C GLY A 162 -4.12 8.93 6.32
N VAL A 163 -3.27 9.01 5.31
CA VAL A 163 -3.63 9.51 3.98
C VAL A 163 -3.14 8.55 2.91
N ASP A 164 -3.67 8.69 1.70
CA ASP A 164 -3.01 8.19 0.51
C ASP A 164 -2.86 9.30 -0.53
N VAL A 165 -1.74 9.30 -1.25
CA VAL A 165 -1.34 10.40 -2.13
C VAL A 165 -0.63 9.91 -3.38
N SER A 166 -0.69 10.72 -4.42
CA SER A 166 0.04 10.56 -5.67
C SER A 166 0.59 11.91 -6.15
N ARG A 167 0.96 12.01 -7.43
CA ARG A 167 1.29 13.28 -8.08
C ARG A 167 0.21 14.36 -7.96
N TRP A 168 -1.06 13.98 -7.76
CA TRP A 168 -2.18 14.93 -7.80
C TRP A 168 -2.26 15.84 -6.57
N GLN A 169 -1.65 15.43 -5.46
CA GLN A 169 -1.51 16.26 -4.26
C GLN A 169 -0.32 17.23 -4.34
N ALA A 170 0.45 17.19 -5.45
CA ALA A 170 1.59 18.07 -5.71
C ALA A 170 2.55 18.16 -4.51
N ASN A 171 2.87 19.38 -4.06
CA ASN A 171 3.76 19.63 -2.93
C ASN A 171 3.00 19.46 -1.61
N ILE A 172 3.55 18.65 -0.70
CA ILE A 172 2.96 18.36 0.61
C ILE A 172 3.92 18.86 1.70
N ASP A 173 3.42 19.66 2.63
CA ASP A 173 4.10 19.96 3.90
C ASP A 173 3.92 18.77 4.85
N TRP A 174 4.83 17.81 4.74
CA TRP A 174 4.79 16.57 5.52
C TRP A 174 4.91 16.78 7.04
N PRO A 175 5.78 17.66 7.57
CA PRO A 175 5.80 18.00 8.99
C PRO A 175 4.46 18.55 9.49
N LEU A 176 3.84 19.48 8.74
CA LEU A 176 2.53 20.00 9.12
C LEU A 176 1.48 18.88 9.08
N LEU A 177 1.41 18.13 7.98
CA LEU A 177 0.45 17.05 7.78
C LEU A 177 0.56 15.97 8.89
N ARG A 178 1.80 15.66 9.33
CA ARG A 178 2.08 14.79 10.48
C ARG A 178 1.38 15.26 11.74
N THR A 179 1.51 16.55 12.05
CA THR A 179 0.91 17.16 13.26
C THR A 179 -0.60 17.28 13.18
N ARG A 180 -1.17 17.28 11.97
CA ARG A 180 -2.62 17.20 11.71
C ARG A 180 -3.20 15.79 11.79
N GLY A 181 -2.35 14.79 12.09
CA GLY A 181 -2.77 13.42 12.37
C GLY A 181 -2.58 12.43 11.23
N ALA A 182 -1.78 12.75 10.21
CA ALA A 182 -1.28 11.73 9.28
C ALA A 182 -0.21 10.89 9.97
N ASN A 183 -0.61 9.76 10.54
CA ASN A 183 0.31 8.84 11.22
C ASN A 183 0.88 7.78 10.26
N PHE A 184 0.17 7.53 9.17
CA PHE A 184 0.65 6.75 8.04
C PHE A 184 0.30 7.40 6.71
N ALA A 185 1.03 7.03 5.66
CA ALA A 185 0.76 7.42 4.29
C ALA A 185 0.97 6.25 3.31
N PHE A 186 0.01 5.99 2.43
CA PHE A 186 0.23 5.16 1.25
C PHE A 186 0.54 6.07 0.05
N ILE A 187 1.68 5.86 -0.60
CA ILE A 187 2.20 6.77 -1.63
C ILE A 187 2.24 6.03 -2.95
N LYS A 188 1.65 6.61 -3.99
CA LYS A 188 1.68 6.02 -5.33
C LYS A 188 3.12 5.90 -5.79
N ALA A 189 3.53 4.69 -6.13
CA ALA A 189 4.84 4.45 -6.70
C ALA A 189 4.77 4.27 -8.21
N THR A 190 3.93 3.37 -8.67
CA THR A 190 3.91 2.98 -10.08
C THR A 190 2.49 2.70 -10.56
N ASP A 191 2.29 2.81 -11.87
CA ASP A 191 1.09 2.32 -12.55
C ASP A 191 1.49 1.62 -13.87
N GLY A 192 0.84 0.50 -14.16
CA GLY A 192 1.23 -0.32 -15.32
C GLY A 192 2.67 -0.86 -15.27
N GLY A 193 3.27 -1.11 -16.45
CA GLY A 193 4.60 -1.73 -16.55
C GLY A 193 5.76 -0.74 -16.71
N ASP A 194 5.44 0.56 -16.76
CA ASP A 194 6.31 1.58 -17.36
C ASP A 194 6.13 2.99 -16.79
N HIS A 195 5.17 3.23 -15.89
CA HIS A 195 4.99 4.56 -15.29
C HIS A 195 5.43 4.58 -13.83
N LEU A 196 6.35 5.48 -13.51
CA LEU A 196 6.72 5.88 -12.15
C LEU A 196 5.96 7.17 -11.83
N ASP A 197 5.32 7.23 -10.66
CA ASP A 197 4.72 8.48 -10.20
C ASP A 197 5.84 9.51 -9.95
N PRO A 198 5.80 10.69 -10.61
CA PRO A 198 6.89 11.66 -10.54
C PRO A 198 7.11 12.21 -9.13
N MET A 199 6.09 12.17 -8.27
CA MET A 199 6.18 12.63 -6.88
C MET A 199 6.56 11.52 -5.91
N PHE A 200 6.68 10.26 -6.35
CA PHE A 200 6.93 9.12 -5.45
C PHE A 200 8.16 9.34 -4.57
N ARG A 201 9.31 9.67 -5.15
CA ARG A 201 10.57 9.81 -4.39
C ARG A 201 10.49 10.96 -3.38
N THR A 202 9.97 12.11 -3.81
CA THR A 202 9.77 13.30 -2.96
C THR A 202 8.84 12.99 -1.80
N ASN A 203 7.69 12.40 -2.08
CA ASN A 203 6.71 12.02 -1.06
C ASN A 203 7.25 10.94 -0.12
N TRP A 204 7.96 9.94 -0.65
CA TRP A 204 8.56 8.87 0.13
C TRP A 204 9.56 9.40 1.16
N GLN A 205 10.45 10.30 0.74
CA GLN A 205 11.46 10.91 1.60
C GLN A 205 10.84 11.92 2.58
N GLY A 206 9.91 12.75 2.12
CA GLY A 206 9.23 13.74 2.96
C GLY A 206 8.43 13.09 4.09
N ALA A 207 7.64 12.05 3.78
CA ALA A 207 6.93 11.28 4.79
C ALA A 207 7.88 10.61 5.80
N LYS A 208 9.01 10.05 5.34
CA LYS A 208 10.05 9.48 6.21
C LYS A 208 10.61 10.53 7.17
N ALA A 209 11.02 11.68 6.65
CA ALA A 209 11.63 12.75 7.43
C ALA A 209 10.66 13.33 8.48
N ALA A 210 9.36 13.36 8.19
CA ALA A 210 8.33 13.78 9.13
C ALA A 210 7.94 12.70 10.16
N GLY A 211 8.55 11.51 10.12
CA GLY A 211 8.23 10.41 11.03
C GLY A 211 6.85 9.77 10.77
N ILE A 212 6.39 9.79 9.52
CA ILE A 212 5.17 9.11 9.06
C ILE A 212 5.54 7.70 8.60
N ARG A 213 4.80 6.68 9.07
CA ARG A 213 4.94 5.32 8.54
C ARG A 213 4.39 5.28 7.11
N ARG A 214 5.21 4.86 6.14
CA ARG A 214 4.88 4.97 4.72
C ARG A 214 4.83 3.62 4.04
N GLY A 215 3.87 3.41 3.15
CA GLY A 215 3.79 2.26 2.25
C GLY A 215 3.69 2.73 0.81
N ALA A 216 4.17 1.93 -0.13
CA ALA A 216 4.08 2.23 -1.56
C ALA A 216 2.94 1.44 -2.18
N TYR A 217 2.17 2.05 -3.08
CA TYR A 217 1.11 1.36 -3.81
C TYR A 217 1.33 1.33 -5.32
N HIS A 218 0.83 0.28 -5.94
CA HIS A 218 0.86 0.04 -7.38
C HIS A 218 -0.56 0.06 -7.95
N PHE A 219 -0.85 0.98 -8.87
CA PHE A 219 -2.12 1.01 -9.58
C PHE A 219 -2.11 0.00 -10.74
N PHE A 220 -2.93 -1.04 -10.65
CA PHE A 220 -2.84 -2.18 -11.56
C PHE A 220 -3.50 -1.92 -12.93
N TYR A 221 -2.76 -2.13 -14.02
CA TYR A 221 -3.28 -2.12 -15.39
C TYR A 221 -3.58 -3.53 -15.88
N TRP A 222 -4.87 -3.79 -16.08
CA TRP A 222 -5.38 -5.09 -16.53
C TRP A 222 -4.87 -5.55 -17.90
N CYS A 223 -4.42 -4.62 -18.73
CA CYS A 223 -3.92 -4.83 -20.10
C CYS A 223 -2.44 -5.26 -20.15
N ARG A 224 -1.72 -5.20 -19.01
CA ARG A 224 -0.30 -5.58 -18.91
C ARG A 224 -0.14 -6.91 -18.17
N SER A 225 1.00 -7.55 -18.32
CA SER A 225 1.26 -8.80 -17.59
C SER A 225 1.45 -8.50 -16.09
N ALA A 226 1.04 -9.43 -15.22
CA ALA A 226 1.17 -9.23 -13.77
C ALA A 226 2.64 -9.27 -13.32
N SER A 227 3.46 -10.11 -13.97
CA SER A 227 4.89 -10.22 -13.65
C SER A 227 5.63 -8.93 -13.98
N GLU A 228 5.41 -8.37 -15.17
CA GLU A 228 6.07 -7.12 -15.60
C GLU A 228 5.75 -5.96 -14.66
N GLN A 229 4.48 -5.82 -14.27
CA GLN A 229 4.05 -4.79 -13.31
C GLN A 229 4.73 -4.98 -11.95
N ALA A 230 4.85 -6.23 -11.46
CA ALA A 230 5.55 -6.52 -10.22
C ALA A 230 7.05 -6.18 -10.33
N ASP A 231 7.69 -6.55 -11.44
CA ASP A 231 9.09 -6.23 -11.71
C ASP A 231 9.31 -4.71 -11.83
N TRP A 232 8.34 -3.98 -12.37
CA TRP A 232 8.38 -2.51 -12.42
C TRP A 232 8.23 -1.89 -11.02
N PHE A 233 7.31 -2.37 -10.20
CA PHE A 233 7.16 -1.91 -8.82
C PHE A 233 8.43 -2.19 -8.00
N ILE A 234 8.98 -3.40 -8.08
CA ILE A 234 10.21 -3.82 -7.38
C ILE A 234 11.41 -2.96 -7.79
N ARG A 235 11.56 -2.63 -9.07
CA ARG A 235 12.65 -1.77 -9.54
C ARG A 235 12.61 -0.35 -8.98
N ASN A 236 11.42 0.15 -8.66
CA ASN A 236 11.22 1.56 -8.30
C ASN A 236 11.01 1.80 -6.81
N VAL A 237 10.57 0.79 -6.05
CA VAL A 237 10.29 0.92 -4.62
C VAL A 237 11.40 0.24 -3.82
N PRO A 238 12.10 0.97 -2.93
CA PRO A 238 13.19 0.39 -2.15
C PRO A 238 12.67 -0.60 -1.10
N ARG A 239 13.46 -1.62 -0.78
CA ARG A 239 13.29 -2.40 0.44
C ARG A 239 13.68 -1.53 1.63
N ASP A 240 12.69 -1.00 2.32
CA ASP A 240 12.87 -0.14 3.49
C ASP A 240 12.28 -0.85 4.72
N PRO A 241 13.08 -1.14 5.76
CA PRO A 241 12.63 -1.90 6.94
C PRO A 241 11.58 -1.14 7.77
N ASP A 242 11.47 0.18 7.57
CA ASP A 242 10.47 1.02 8.23
C ASP A 242 9.18 1.19 7.41
N ALA A 243 9.12 0.62 6.21
CA ALA A 243 7.98 0.72 5.33
C ALA A 243 6.87 -0.27 5.69
N LEU A 244 5.63 0.19 5.53
CA LEU A 244 4.46 -0.65 5.53
C LEU A 244 4.52 -1.63 4.34
N PRO A 245 3.77 -2.76 4.41
CA PRO A 245 3.71 -3.70 3.29
C PRO A 245 3.32 -3.01 1.98
N PRO A 246 3.84 -3.47 0.82
CA PRO A 246 3.46 -2.92 -0.47
C PRO A 246 1.96 -3.14 -0.71
N VAL A 247 1.33 -2.20 -1.43
CA VAL A 247 -0.10 -2.28 -1.74
C VAL A 247 -0.28 -2.57 -3.23
N ILE A 248 -1.17 -3.52 -3.54
CA ILE A 248 -1.75 -3.65 -4.87
C ILE A 248 -3.09 -2.90 -4.88
N ASP A 249 -3.21 -1.90 -5.73
CA ASP A 249 -4.45 -1.16 -5.98
C ASP A 249 -5.14 -1.76 -7.21
N VAL A 250 -6.27 -2.44 -6.97
CA VAL A 250 -7.09 -3.07 -7.98
C VAL A 250 -8.47 -2.43 -8.02
N GLU A 251 -8.70 -1.63 -9.05
CA GLU A 251 -10.01 -1.06 -9.32
C GLU A 251 -10.27 -0.90 -10.83
N TYR A 252 -11.51 -0.58 -11.19
CA TYR A 252 -11.83 -0.18 -12.54
C TYR A 252 -11.50 1.30 -12.73
N ASN A 253 -10.56 1.59 -13.65
CA ASN A 253 -10.22 2.96 -13.98
C ASN A 253 -11.00 3.47 -15.20
N GLY A 254 -12.02 4.28 -14.95
CA GLY A 254 -12.82 4.97 -15.98
C GLY A 254 -12.02 5.96 -16.84
N GLU A 255 -10.81 6.35 -16.43
CA GLU A 255 -9.96 7.34 -17.12
C GLU A 255 -8.69 6.74 -17.75
N SER A 256 -8.25 5.54 -17.34
CA SER A 256 -7.06 4.89 -17.92
C SER A 256 -7.25 4.52 -19.39
N SER A 257 -6.21 4.59 -20.21
CA SER A 257 -6.22 4.01 -21.56
C SER A 257 -6.40 2.48 -21.54
N CYS A 258 -6.07 1.84 -20.42
CA CYS A 258 -6.32 0.43 -20.23
C CYS A 258 -7.76 0.17 -19.75
N LYS A 259 -8.63 -0.25 -20.68
CA LYS A 259 -10.05 -0.57 -20.41
C LYS A 259 -10.38 -2.07 -20.35
N MET A 260 -9.37 -2.93 -20.43
CA MET A 260 -9.55 -4.38 -20.50
C MET A 260 -10.25 -4.90 -19.23
N ARG A 261 -11.32 -5.67 -19.42
CA ARG A 261 -11.96 -6.46 -18.37
C ARG A 261 -11.68 -7.94 -18.60
N HIS A 262 -11.16 -8.60 -17.57
CA HIS A 262 -10.87 -10.03 -17.59
C HIS A 262 -11.98 -10.81 -16.89
N SER A 263 -12.03 -12.12 -17.12
CA SER A 263 -12.85 -12.99 -16.26
C SER A 263 -12.32 -12.94 -14.82
N ARG A 264 -13.18 -13.25 -13.85
CA ARG A 264 -12.83 -13.29 -12.43
C ARG A 264 -11.63 -14.21 -12.18
N GLU A 265 -11.59 -15.38 -12.78
CA GLU A 265 -10.51 -16.36 -12.63
C GLU A 265 -9.17 -15.75 -13.05
N ARG A 266 -9.16 -15.05 -14.19
CA ARG A 266 -7.96 -14.41 -14.74
C ARG A 266 -7.54 -13.20 -13.90
N VAL A 267 -8.48 -12.45 -13.33
CA VAL A 267 -8.18 -11.40 -12.35
C VAL A 267 -7.45 -11.98 -11.14
N LEU A 268 -8.03 -13.03 -10.53
CA LEU A 268 -7.47 -13.67 -9.34
C LEU A 268 -6.07 -14.26 -9.61
N GLU A 269 -5.88 -14.90 -10.76
CA GLU A 269 -4.58 -15.42 -11.19
C GLU A 269 -3.53 -14.30 -11.29
N LYS A 270 -3.86 -13.20 -11.99
CA LYS A 270 -2.95 -12.05 -12.17
C LYS A 270 -2.59 -11.42 -10.84
N MET A 271 -3.57 -11.25 -9.94
CA MET A 271 -3.32 -10.73 -8.59
C MET A 271 -2.37 -11.65 -7.81
N ARG A 272 -2.57 -12.97 -7.84
CA ARG A 272 -1.66 -13.93 -7.18
C ARG A 272 -0.24 -13.83 -7.73
N VAL A 273 -0.06 -13.74 -9.05
CA VAL A 273 1.27 -13.59 -9.66
C VAL A 273 1.97 -12.33 -9.15
N PHE A 274 1.28 -11.20 -9.18
CA PHE A 274 1.83 -9.92 -8.72
C PHE A 274 2.18 -9.97 -7.22
N MET A 275 1.22 -10.36 -6.39
CA MET A 275 1.37 -10.37 -4.94
C MET A 275 2.44 -11.35 -4.47
N ASN A 276 2.52 -12.55 -5.07
CA ASN A 276 3.55 -13.53 -4.72
C ASN A 276 4.95 -13.02 -5.05
N LYS A 277 5.13 -12.25 -6.14
CA LYS A 277 6.42 -11.64 -6.46
C LYS A 277 6.79 -10.56 -5.44
N LEU A 278 5.82 -9.73 -5.05
CA LEU A 278 6.06 -8.70 -4.03
C LEU A 278 6.35 -9.33 -2.66
N GLU A 279 5.58 -10.33 -2.21
CA GLU A 279 5.79 -11.00 -0.92
C GLU A 279 7.19 -11.62 -0.85
N ARG A 280 7.63 -12.30 -1.92
CA ARG A 280 9.00 -12.84 -1.99
C ARG A 280 10.08 -11.77 -1.94
N HIS A 281 9.87 -10.63 -2.60
CA HIS A 281 10.87 -9.57 -2.66
C HIS A 281 10.96 -8.78 -1.36
N TYR A 282 9.81 -8.35 -0.81
CA TYR A 282 9.74 -7.48 0.37
C TYR A 282 9.72 -8.24 1.69
N GLY A 283 9.44 -9.55 1.68
CA GLY A 283 9.27 -10.35 2.90
C GLY A 283 7.98 -10.02 3.67
N GLN A 284 7.10 -9.21 3.08
CA GLN A 284 5.84 -8.79 3.66
C GLN A 284 4.70 -9.09 2.70
N ARG A 285 3.63 -9.69 3.23
CA ARG A 285 2.41 -9.93 2.46
C ARG A 285 1.80 -8.59 1.99
N PRO A 286 1.54 -8.42 0.69
CA PRO A 286 0.95 -7.20 0.17
C PRO A 286 -0.43 -6.90 0.77
N ILE A 287 -0.76 -5.62 0.90
CA ILE A 287 -2.13 -5.16 1.21
C ILE A 287 -2.90 -5.06 -0.11
N ILE A 288 -4.16 -5.51 -0.12
CA ILE A 288 -5.05 -5.33 -1.27
C ILE A 288 -5.91 -4.11 -1.05
N TYR A 289 -5.82 -3.13 -1.94
CA TYR A 289 -6.78 -2.03 -2.05
C TYR A 289 -7.79 -2.27 -3.16
N THR A 290 -9.06 -1.92 -2.93
CA THR A 290 -10.10 -2.02 -3.96
C THR A 290 -11.27 -1.05 -3.74
N ALA A 291 -11.96 -0.76 -4.84
CA ALA A 291 -13.28 -0.15 -4.89
C ALA A 291 -14.42 -1.19 -4.69
N PRO A 292 -15.64 -0.74 -4.30
CA PRO A 292 -16.79 -1.63 -4.04
C PRO A 292 -17.24 -2.48 -5.22
N ASP A 293 -17.28 -1.89 -6.41
CA ASP A 293 -17.70 -2.55 -7.65
C ASP A 293 -16.71 -3.64 -8.05
N PHE A 294 -15.41 -3.32 -8.06
CA PHE A 294 -14.37 -4.29 -8.34
C PHE A 294 -14.36 -5.45 -7.32
N TYR A 295 -14.58 -5.13 -6.03
CA TYR A 295 -14.70 -6.14 -4.98
C TYR A 295 -15.86 -7.10 -5.22
N LYS A 296 -17.06 -6.56 -5.49
CA LYS A 296 -18.27 -7.35 -5.71
C LYS A 296 -18.06 -8.33 -6.85
N ASP A 297 -17.53 -7.85 -7.97
CA ASP A 297 -17.32 -8.66 -9.17
C ASP A 297 -16.24 -9.73 -8.95
N ASN A 298 -15.11 -9.36 -8.34
CA ASN A 298 -13.90 -10.19 -8.42
C ASN A 298 -13.43 -10.80 -7.09
N LEU A 299 -13.70 -10.16 -5.95
CA LEU A 299 -12.99 -10.46 -4.69
C LEU A 299 -13.87 -10.99 -3.55
N THR A 300 -15.20 -11.03 -3.71
CA THR A 300 -16.11 -11.64 -2.72
C THR A 300 -15.67 -13.07 -2.41
N GLY A 301 -15.33 -13.37 -1.16
CA GLY A 301 -14.87 -14.70 -0.72
C GLY A 301 -13.37 -14.99 -0.92
N GLU A 302 -12.63 -14.15 -1.64
CA GLU A 302 -11.22 -14.41 -2.01
C GLU A 302 -10.22 -13.66 -1.13
N PHE A 303 -9.00 -14.18 -1.00
CA PHE A 303 -7.88 -13.52 -0.28
C PHE A 303 -8.22 -13.12 1.16
N GLN A 304 -8.94 -13.97 1.91
CA GLN A 304 -9.34 -13.68 3.29
C GLN A 304 -8.17 -13.65 4.28
N ASP A 305 -7.02 -14.18 3.87
CA ASP A 305 -5.74 -14.22 4.56
C ASP A 305 -4.83 -13.02 4.23
N TYR A 306 -5.24 -12.11 3.34
CA TYR A 306 -4.51 -10.90 3.01
C TYR A 306 -5.00 -9.69 3.82
N PRO A 307 -4.08 -8.80 4.26
CA PRO A 307 -4.45 -7.48 4.74
C PRO A 307 -5.27 -6.73 3.68
N PHE A 308 -6.36 -6.10 4.11
CA PHE A 308 -7.30 -5.47 3.19
C PHE A 308 -7.48 -3.99 3.50
N TRP A 309 -7.39 -3.16 2.47
CA TRP A 309 -7.68 -1.74 2.50
C TRP A 309 -8.90 -1.49 1.61
N LEU A 310 -10.04 -1.18 2.20
CA LEU A 310 -11.25 -0.95 1.40
C LEU A 310 -11.51 0.54 1.19
N ARG A 311 -12.08 0.89 0.04
CA ARG A 311 -12.73 2.18 -0.17
C ARG A 311 -14.22 2.08 0.16
N ALA A 312 -14.68 2.90 1.11
CA ALA A 312 -16.10 3.06 1.38
C ALA A 312 -16.39 4.52 1.78
N VAL A 313 -16.63 5.36 0.77
CA VAL A 313 -16.75 6.82 0.93
C VAL A 313 -18.19 7.32 0.97
N ALA A 314 -19.19 6.45 0.78
CA ALA A 314 -20.61 6.83 0.76
C ALA A 314 -21.48 6.07 1.77
N GLN A 315 -21.03 4.89 2.22
CA GLN A 315 -21.72 4.06 3.20
C GLN A 315 -20.69 3.34 4.07
N HIS A 316 -21.09 2.92 5.26
CA HIS A 316 -20.18 2.25 6.21
C HIS A 316 -19.66 0.92 5.63
N PRO A 317 -18.39 0.53 5.90
CA PRO A 317 -17.82 -0.71 5.37
C PRO A 317 -18.63 -1.97 5.63
N SER A 318 -19.37 -2.05 6.75
CA SER A 318 -20.21 -3.21 7.07
C SER A 318 -21.38 -3.41 6.10
N VAL A 319 -21.80 -2.36 5.40
CA VAL A 319 -22.86 -2.42 4.39
C VAL A 319 -22.27 -2.77 3.02
N VAL A 320 -21.17 -2.11 2.67
CA VAL A 320 -20.54 -2.23 1.35
C VAL A 320 -19.75 -3.54 1.20
N TYR A 321 -19.15 -4.03 2.28
CA TYR A 321 -18.31 -5.23 2.33
C TYR A 321 -18.74 -6.16 3.48
N PRO A 322 -19.95 -6.74 3.41
CA PRO A 322 -20.49 -7.54 4.52
C PRO A 322 -19.58 -8.72 4.85
N GLY A 323 -19.18 -8.84 6.12
CA GLY A 323 -18.33 -9.91 6.63
C GLY A 323 -16.84 -9.83 6.22
N ARG A 324 -16.43 -8.86 5.40
CA ARG A 324 -15.01 -8.71 5.02
C ARG A 324 -14.20 -8.13 6.17
N LYS A 325 -13.16 -8.85 6.59
CA LYS A 325 -12.15 -8.30 7.50
C LYS A 325 -11.31 -7.27 6.73
N TRP A 326 -11.15 -6.10 7.33
CA TRP A 326 -10.36 -5.01 6.77
C TRP A 326 -9.44 -4.42 7.82
N LEU A 327 -8.30 -3.91 7.34
CA LEU A 327 -7.23 -3.33 8.14
C LEU A 327 -7.17 -1.82 7.97
N PHE A 328 -7.45 -1.34 6.76
CA PHE A 328 -7.54 0.09 6.45
C PHE A 328 -8.87 0.41 5.77
N TRP A 329 -9.37 1.61 6.01
CA TRP A 329 -10.58 2.12 5.39
C TRP A 329 -10.31 3.51 4.85
N GLN A 330 -10.38 3.66 3.52
CA GLN A 330 -10.48 4.95 2.84
C GLN A 330 -11.93 5.44 2.96
N TYR A 331 -12.14 6.44 3.80
CA TYR A 331 -13.45 6.93 4.17
C TYR A 331 -13.83 8.24 3.47
N SER A 332 -12.89 8.89 2.80
CA SER A 332 -13.14 10.11 2.04
C SER A 332 -12.19 10.24 0.86
N GLY A 333 -12.73 10.70 -0.27
CA GLY A 333 -11.95 11.21 -1.42
C GLY A 333 -12.00 12.74 -1.55
N SER A 334 -12.60 13.43 -0.56
CA SER A 334 -12.77 14.88 -0.52
C SER A 334 -12.24 15.50 0.76
N GLY A 335 -11.31 14.80 1.42
CA GLY A 335 -10.65 15.26 2.62
C GLY A 335 -9.86 16.54 2.39
N LEU A 336 -9.70 17.30 3.46
CA LEU A 336 -8.96 18.55 3.49
C LEU A 336 -8.05 18.53 4.72
N SER A 337 -6.83 19.02 4.55
CA SER A 337 -5.88 19.18 5.64
C SER A 337 -4.98 20.36 5.37
N HIS A 338 -4.58 21.08 6.43
CA HIS A 338 -3.43 21.95 6.33
C HIS A 338 -2.19 21.14 5.92
N GLY A 339 -1.37 21.72 5.04
CA GLY A 339 -0.17 21.11 4.48
C GLY A 339 -0.38 20.37 3.16
N VAL A 340 -1.60 20.39 2.60
CA VAL A 340 -1.89 19.90 1.26
C VAL A 340 -2.83 20.90 0.58
N ASP A 341 -2.49 21.31 -0.64
CA ASP A 341 -3.37 22.13 -1.45
C ASP A 341 -4.38 21.23 -2.18
N GLY A 342 -5.67 21.48 -1.99
CA GLY A 342 -6.74 20.69 -2.61
C GLY A 342 -7.18 19.48 -1.80
N ARG A 343 -7.76 18.48 -2.48
CA ARG A 343 -8.33 17.29 -1.84
C ARG A 343 -7.27 16.23 -1.60
N ILE A 344 -7.46 15.50 -0.51
CA ILE A 344 -6.64 14.35 -0.13
C ILE A 344 -7.53 13.20 0.33
N ASP A 345 -7.13 11.98 0.01
CA ASP A 345 -7.83 10.78 0.42
C ASP A 345 -7.50 10.48 1.90
N LEU A 346 -8.55 10.27 2.70
CA LEU A 346 -8.43 10.08 4.14
C LEU A 346 -8.69 8.63 4.54
N ASN A 347 -7.84 8.14 5.43
CA ASN A 347 -7.81 6.74 5.83
C ASN A 347 -7.79 6.58 7.35
N VAL A 348 -8.35 5.46 7.83
CA VAL A 348 -8.18 4.98 9.20
C VAL A 348 -7.63 3.57 9.21
N PHE A 349 -6.85 3.26 10.25
CA PHE A 349 -6.48 1.89 10.60
C PHE A 349 -7.53 1.28 11.54
N ASN A 350 -7.88 0.01 11.32
CA ASN A 350 -8.85 -0.75 12.11
C ASN A 350 -8.24 -1.28 13.41
N GLY A 351 -8.11 -0.40 14.41
CA GLY A 351 -7.65 -0.80 15.74
C GLY A 351 -7.33 0.38 16.64
N SER A 352 -6.90 0.05 17.87
CA SER A 352 -6.34 1.02 18.79
C SER A 352 -4.90 1.39 18.41
N GLU A 353 -4.37 2.45 19.02
CA GLU A 353 -2.96 2.84 18.95
C GLU A 353 -2.02 1.68 19.34
N ASP A 354 -2.34 0.93 20.39
CA ASP A 354 -1.57 -0.26 20.77
C ASP A 354 -1.59 -1.36 19.69
N ALA A 355 -2.75 -1.56 19.05
CA ALA A 355 -2.87 -2.53 17.96
C ALA A 355 -2.05 -2.09 16.75
N TRP A 356 -2.00 -0.79 16.47
CA TRP A 356 -1.14 -0.20 15.45
C TRP A 356 0.34 -0.46 15.73
N HIS A 357 0.83 -0.16 16.93
CA HIS A 357 2.22 -0.41 17.31
C HIS A 357 2.59 -1.89 17.17
N ARG A 358 1.82 -2.79 17.76
CA ARG A 358 2.04 -4.24 17.60
C ARG A 358 1.98 -4.70 16.14
N TRP A 359 1.19 -4.04 15.30
CA TRP A 359 1.11 -4.38 13.90
C TRP A 359 2.37 -3.92 13.14
N VAL A 360 2.84 -2.70 13.38
CA VAL A 360 4.08 -2.19 12.77
C VAL A 360 5.31 -2.95 13.26
N ASP A 361 5.46 -3.14 14.58
CA ASP A 361 6.68 -3.70 15.19
C ASP A 361 6.96 -5.14 14.75
N ARG A 362 5.90 -5.96 14.55
CA ARG A 362 6.01 -7.34 14.06
C ARG A 362 6.66 -7.48 12.68
N ARG A 363 6.82 -6.37 11.95
CA ARG A 363 7.34 -6.34 10.57
C ARG A 363 8.75 -5.76 10.49
N SER A 364 9.24 -5.14 11.56
CA SER A 364 10.58 -4.55 11.64
C SER A 364 11.61 -5.50 12.28
N SER A 365 11.23 -6.76 12.53
CA SER A 365 12.07 -7.81 13.14
C SER A 365 12.65 -8.78 12.13
#